data_AF-A0A3B9JB59-F1
#
_entry.id   AF-A0A3B9JB59-F1
#
_cell.length_a   1.000
_cell.length_b   1.000
_cell.length_c   1.000
_cell.angle_alpha   90.00
_cell.angle_beta   90.00
_cell.angle_gamma   90.00
#
_symmetry.space_group_name_H-M   'P 1'
#
loop_
_entity.id
_entity.type
_entity.pdbx_description
1 polymer ?
#
loop_
_entity_poly.entity_id
_entity_poly.type
_entity_poly.pdbx_seq_one_letter_code
_entity_poly.pdbx_strand_id
1 'polypeptide(L)'
;MKRFSHLLLLAILTNILAQAVHETGHMLVCHVLNCNPTWGFIGLVQRWDEPPLHPENWLKLSDSDGSIGWLRLSRYPQENLSQAIFSAAGPIAGATGAILGLWLAYKKHSQIGLMFSLVSSLSASLYYLRNPLRPYGDEYEIVVALGIPQALIALFFALTFLACLGLGLRSLPIWSDRLRWLGAGFLGSALSGLALNLSDGWVREMVNQENPFFVSVLGYSLPILLVYLLAGLGIWLWGRSAPANAL
;
A
#
# COMPACT_ATOMS: atom_id res chain seq x y z
N MET A 1 6.02 -28.91 8.89
CA MET A 1 5.01 -27.82 8.91
C MET A 1 5.61 -26.58 9.57
N LYS A 2 5.55 -25.41 8.94
CA LYS A 2 6.03 -24.15 9.56
C LYS A 2 5.11 -23.74 10.72
N ARG A 3 5.69 -23.27 11.82
CA ARG A 3 4.95 -22.80 13.00
C ARG A 3 4.16 -21.52 12.64
N PHE A 4 3.01 -21.30 13.27
CA PHE A 4 2.18 -20.11 13.05
C PHE A 4 2.97 -18.80 13.19
N SER A 5 3.86 -18.71 14.18
CA SER A 5 4.73 -17.54 14.40
C SER A 5 5.61 -17.18 13.20
N HIS A 6 6.05 -18.18 12.43
CA HIS A 6 6.83 -17.96 11.21
C HIS A 6 5.95 -17.34 10.13
N LEU A 7 4.75 -17.90 9.91
CA LEU A 7 3.80 -17.33 8.96
C LEU A 7 3.38 -15.91 9.35
N LEU A 8 3.21 -15.64 10.65
CA LEU A 8 2.88 -14.31 11.16
C LEU A 8 4.00 -13.29 10.86
N LEU A 9 5.26 -13.66 11.10
CA LEU A 9 6.40 -12.79 10.75
C LEU A 9 6.46 -12.52 9.25
N LEU A 10 6.30 -13.57 8.43
CA LEU A 10 6.27 -13.41 6.98
C LEU A 10 5.12 -12.49 6.55
N ALA A 11 3.93 -12.65 7.12
CA ALA A 11 2.76 -11.82 6.85
C ALA A 11 3.04 -10.34 7.15
N ILE A 12 3.64 -10.03 8.30
CA ILE A 12 4.04 -8.65 8.67
C ILE A 12 5.00 -8.08 7.62
N LEU A 13 6.07 -8.80 7.29
CA LEU A 13 7.07 -8.33 6.33
C LEU A 13 6.45 -8.11 4.94
N THR A 14 5.63 -9.05 4.47
CA THR A 14 4.97 -8.93 3.16
C THR A 14 3.88 -7.86 3.14
N ASN A 15 3.22 -7.56 4.27
CA ASN A 15 2.23 -6.50 4.35
C ASN A 15 2.90 -5.11 4.27
N ILE A 16 4.06 -4.94 4.92
CA ILE A 16 4.90 -3.74 4.77
C ILE A 16 5.34 -3.59 3.30
N LEU A 17 5.78 -4.68 2.66
CA LEU A 17 6.15 -4.65 1.25
C LEU A 17 4.94 -4.35 0.35
N ALA A 18 3.75 -4.87 0.67
CA ALA A 18 2.53 -4.61 -0.10
C ALA A 18 2.15 -3.12 -0.05
N GLN A 19 2.26 -2.49 1.12
CA GLN A 19 2.10 -1.04 1.26
C GLN A 19 3.14 -0.30 0.42
N ALA A 20 4.42 -0.69 0.52
CA ALA A 20 5.49 -0.07 -0.26
C ALA A 20 5.22 -0.15 -1.77
N VAL A 21 4.74 -1.30 -2.28
CA VAL A 21 4.38 -1.49 -3.69
C VAL A 21 3.25 -0.55 -4.11
N HIS A 22 2.21 -0.41 -3.30
CA HIS A 22 1.10 0.51 -3.56
C HIS A 22 1.61 1.96 -3.63
N GLU A 23 2.34 2.43 -2.61
CA GLU A 23 2.87 3.81 -2.62
C GLU A 23 3.88 4.04 -3.75
N THR A 24 4.65 3.02 -4.11
CA THR A 24 5.60 3.10 -5.24
C THR A 24 4.87 3.34 -6.55
N GLY A 25 3.66 2.80 -6.73
CA GLY A 25 2.80 3.08 -7.88
C GLY A 25 2.55 4.58 -8.05
N HIS A 26 2.06 5.24 -7.01
CA HIS A 26 1.84 6.68 -7.01
C HIS A 26 3.14 7.47 -7.17
N MET A 27 4.19 7.07 -6.45
CA MET A 27 5.51 7.72 -6.50
C MET A 27 6.09 7.72 -7.92
N LEU A 28 5.98 6.60 -8.66
CA LEU A 28 6.49 6.51 -10.04
C LEU A 28 5.79 7.50 -10.97
N VAL A 29 4.46 7.65 -10.85
CA VAL A 29 3.73 8.66 -11.63
C VAL A 29 4.18 10.06 -11.22
N CYS A 30 4.29 10.34 -9.91
CA CYS A 30 4.82 11.60 -9.42
C CYS A 30 6.23 11.90 -9.93
N HIS A 31 7.09 10.89 -10.05
CA HIS A 31 8.45 11.06 -10.56
C HIS A 31 8.44 11.47 -12.04
N VAL A 32 7.67 10.77 -12.87
CA VAL A 32 7.46 11.13 -14.29
C VAL A 32 6.87 12.54 -14.42
N LEU A 33 5.96 12.89 -13.50
CA LEU A 33 5.33 14.19 -13.42
C LEU A 33 6.13 15.19 -12.57
N ASN A 34 7.41 14.99 -12.24
CA ASN A 34 8.24 15.93 -11.46
C ASN A 34 7.53 16.58 -10.25
N CYS A 35 6.76 15.79 -9.50
CA CYS A 35 5.96 16.23 -8.35
C CYS A 35 6.77 16.32 -7.04
N ASN A 36 7.98 15.75 -6.98
CA ASN A 36 8.85 15.69 -5.79
C ASN A 36 8.10 15.41 -4.47
N PRO A 37 7.39 14.26 -4.37
CA PRO A 37 6.57 13.97 -3.19
C PRO A 37 7.43 13.62 -1.97
N THR A 38 6.82 13.74 -0.79
CA THR A 38 7.31 13.08 0.43
C THR A 38 6.23 12.13 0.93
N TRP A 39 6.48 10.84 0.79
CA TRP A 39 5.57 9.78 1.21
C TRP A 39 5.79 9.39 2.67
N GLY A 40 4.67 9.18 3.34
CA GLY A 40 4.48 8.55 4.64
C GLY A 40 4.44 7.02 4.53
N PHE A 41 3.98 6.35 5.59
CA PHE A 41 3.75 4.91 5.56
C PHE A 41 2.46 4.56 4.81
N ILE A 42 1.41 5.36 4.98
CA ILE A 42 0.05 5.05 4.49
C ILE A 42 -0.41 6.00 3.38
N GLY A 43 0.49 6.80 2.83
CA GLY A 43 0.18 7.75 1.78
C GLY A 43 1.07 8.96 1.79
N LEU A 44 0.77 9.91 0.91
CA LEU A 44 1.45 11.18 0.78
C LEU A 44 1.36 11.96 2.10
N VAL A 45 2.48 12.56 2.54
CA VAL A 45 2.47 13.40 3.73
C VAL A 45 1.57 14.60 3.47
N GLN A 46 0.49 14.69 4.23
CA GLN A 46 -0.54 15.71 4.09
C GLN A 46 -1.09 16.18 5.43
N ARG A 47 -1.51 17.44 5.47
CA ARG A 47 -2.20 18.09 6.59
C ARG A 47 -3.45 18.80 6.07
N TRP A 48 -4.51 18.79 6.86
CA TRP A 48 -5.75 19.49 6.56
C TRP A 48 -6.05 20.48 7.69
N ASP A 49 -6.76 21.56 7.36
CA ASP A 49 -7.25 22.61 8.25
C ASP A 49 -6.18 23.52 8.86
N GLU A 50 -5.06 22.97 9.32
CA GLU A 50 -3.94 23.72 9.90
C GLU A 50 -2.80 23.92 8.90
N PRO A 51 -2.29 25.16 8.73
CA PRO A 51 -1.11 25.39 7.93
C PRO A 51 0.13 24.73 8.57
N PRO A 52 1.05 24.19 7.76
CA PRO A 52 2.32 23.68 8.25
C PRO A 52 3.20 24.83 8.79
N LEU A 53 4.23 24.49 9.58
CA LEU A 53 5.16 25.47 10.15
C LEU A 53 5.94 26.25 9.09
N HIS A 54 6.18 25.60 7.94
CA HIS A 54 6.92 26.14 6.79
C HIS A 54 6.10 26.03 5.50
N PRO A 55 5.03 26.84 5.31
CA PRO A 55 4.11 26.75 4.17
C PRO A 55 4.77 26.82 2.79
N GLU A 56 5.92 27.49 2.68
CA GLU A 56 6.71 27.61 1.46
C GLU A 56 7.18 26.27 0.88
N ASN A 57 7.27 25.23 1.73
CA ASN A 57 7.71 23.90 1.34
C ASN A 57 6.54 22.93 1.06
N TRP A 58 5.30 23.43 1.04
CA TRP A 58 4.10 22.62 0.88
C TRP A 58 3.21 23.19 -0.23
N LEU A 59 2.54 22.31 -0.96
CA LEU A 59 1.51 22.74 -1.90
C LEU A 59 0.19 22.87 -1.18
N LYS A 60 -0.39 24.06 -1.22
CA LYS A 60 -1.75 24.33 -0.77
C LYS A 60 -2.75 23.92 -1.84
N LEU A 61 -3.77 23.15 -1.46
CA LEU A 61 -4.93 22.82 -2.27
C LEU A 61 -6.21 23.22 -1.54
N SER A 62 -7.25 23.51 -2.31
CA SER A 62 -8.61 23.68 -1.80
C SER A 62 -9.46 22.54 -2.32
N ASP A 63 -10.12 21.82 -1.42
CA ASP A 63 -11.11 20.81 -1.80
C ASP A 63 -12.43 21.48 -2.20
N SER A 64 -13.30 20.70 -2.84
CA SER A 64 -14.64 21.05 -3.30
C SER A 64 -15.58 21.55 -2.20
N ASP A 65 -15.35 21.17 -0.95
CA ASP A 65 -16.10 21.64 0.23
C ASP A 65 -15.52 22.94 0.83
N GLY A 66 -14.43 23.45 0.26
CA GLY A 66 -13.72 24.64 0.72
C GLY A 66 -12.67 24.36 1.81
N SER A 67 -12.49 23.11 2.23
CA SER A 67 -11.39 22.73 3.12
C SER A 67 -10.03 22.95 2.46
N ILE A 68 -9.03 23.28 3.28
CA ILE A 68 -7.69 23.56 2.80
C ILE A 68 -6.78 22.41 3.18
N GLY A 69 -6.19 21.80 2.16
CA GLY A 69 -5.18 20.76 2.29
C GLY A 69 -3.78 21.29 2.00
N TRP A 70 -2.80 20.73 2.69
CA TRP A 70 -1.38 20.98 2.48
C TRP A 70 -0.71 19.66 2.17
N LEU A 71 -0.17 19.53 0.96
CA LEU A 71 0.47 18.33 0.47
C LEU A 71 1.98 18.55 0.38
N ARG A 72 2.77 17.58 0.86
CA ARG A 72 4.23 17.64 0.77
C ARG A 72 4.72 17.20 -0.61
N LEU A 73 4.57 18.09 -1.58
CA LEU A 73 4.95 17.90 -2.99
C LEU A 73 5.19 19.26 -3.66
N SER A 74 5.95 19.27 -4.75
CA SER A 74 6.26 20.51 -5.49
C SER A 74 5.18 20.92 -6.48
N ARG A 75 4.40 19.98 -7.01
CA ARG A 75 3.26 20.26 -7.90
C ARG A 75 2.28 19.09 -7.97
N TYR A 76 0.98 19.40 -7.93
CA TYR A 76 -0.08 18.40 -8.07
C TYR A 76 -0.47 18.23 -9.54
N PRO A 77 -0.82 17.01 -10.00
CA PRO A 77 -1.34 16.79 -11.34
C PRO A 77 -2.65 17.59 -11.52
N GLN A 78 -2.65 18.61 -12.38
CA GLN A 78 -3.82 19.49 -12.56
C GLN A 78 -4.77 19.06 -13.68
N GLU A 79 -4.29 18.25 -14.63
CA GLU A 79 -5.15 17.72 -15.69
C GLU A 79 -5.89 16.49 -15.17
N ASN A 80 -7.20 16.41 -15.42
CA ASN A 80 -8.05 15.29 -15.01
C ASN A 80 -7.43 13.91 -15.32
N LEU A 81 -6.89 13.74 -16.53
CA LEU A 81 -6.26 12.47 -16.90
C LEU A 81 -5.02 12.17 -16.05
N SER A 82 -4.19 13.18 -15.79
CA SER A 82 -2.97 13.02 -14.97
C SER A 82 -3.29 12.69 -13.50
N GLN A 83 -4.36 13.29 -12.96
CA GLN A 83 -4.87 12.98 -11.62
C GLN A 83 -5.43 11.56 -11.57
N ALA A 84 -6.24 11.17 -12.55
CA ALA A 84 -6.77 9.82 -12.63
C ALA A 84 -5.67 8.74 -12.74
N ILE A 85 -4.63 9.00 -13.55
CA ILE A 85 -3.47 8.09 -13.66
C ILE A 85 -2.71 8.03 -12.34
N PHE A 86 -2.47 9.17 -11.70
CA PHE A 86 -1.82 9.23 -10.40
C PHE A 86 -2.58 8.42 -9.35
N SER A 87 -3.89 8.63 -9.20
CA SER A 87 -4.72 7.91 -8.24
C SER A 87 -4.87 6.44 -8.57
N ALA A 88 -4.95 6.05 -9.85
CA ALA A 88 -5.03 4.64 -10.23
C ALA A 88 -3.73 3.85 -10.00
N ALA A 89 -2.58 4.53 -9.93
CA ALA A 89 -1.28 3.87 -9.96
C ALA A 89 -1.04 2.95 -8.74
N GLY A 90 -1.41 3.37 -7.53
CA GLY A 90 -1.27 2.56 -6.33
C GLY A 90 -2.14 1.29 -6.35
N PRO A 91 -3.46 1.39 -6.58
CA PRO A 91 -4.34 0.23 -6.72
C PRO A 91 -3.88 -0.74 -7.82
N ILE A 92 -3.45 -0.22 -8.98
CA ILE A 92 -2.91 -1.04 -10.08
C ILE A 92 -1.62 -1.76 -9.67
N ALA A 93 -0.71 -1.07 -8.98
CA ALA A 93 0.54 -1.68 -8.49
C ALA A 93 0.25 -2.77 -7.47
N GLY A 94 -0.68 -2.53 -6.53
CA GLY A 94 -1.14 -3.53 -5.56
C GLY A 94 -1.76 -4.76 -6.23
N ALA A 95 -2.65 -4.56 -7.21
CA ALA A 95 -3.26 -5.65 -7.97
C ALA A 95 -2.22 -6.46 -8.76
N THR A 96 -1.29 -5.78 -9.43
CA THR A 96 -0.18 -6.41 -10.16
C THR A 96 0.70 -7.22 -9.22
N GLY A 97 1.05 -6.67 -8.06
CA GLY A 97 1.81 -7.36 -7.03
C GLY A 97 1.10 -8.63 -6.54
N ALA A 98 -0.20 -8.56 -6.27
CA ALA A 98 -0.99 -9.73 -5.85
C ALA A 98 -1.00 -10.83 -6.93
N ILE A 99 -1.19 -10.46 -8.20
CA ILE A 99 -1.17 -11.39 -9.34
C ILE A 99 0.21 -12.04 -9.49
N LEU A 100 1.29 -11.25 -9.39
CA LEU A 100 2.66 -11.77 -9.46
C LEU A 100 2.98 -12.69 -8.28
N GLY A 101 2.53 -12.35 -7.07
CA GLY A 101 2.65 -13.20 -5.89
C GLY A 101 1.97 -14.55 -6.10
N LEU A 102 0.75 -14.54 -6.62
CA LEU A 102 0.00 -15.75 -6.95
C LEU A 102 0.72 -16.58 -8.02
N TRP A 103 1.21 -15.94 -9.08
CA TRP A 103 2.00 -16.60 -10.12
C TRP A 103 3.27 -17.27 -9.56
N LEU A 104 4.00 -16.58 -8.68
CA LEU A 104 5.17 -17.13 -7.98
C LEU A 104 4.80 -18.31 -7.09
N ALA A 105 3.66 -18.26 -6.40
CA ALA A 105 3.15 -19.36 -5.60
C ALA A 105 2.89 -20.60 -6.47
N TYR A 106 2.24 -20.44 -7.63
CA TYR A 106 1.93 -21.55 -8.52
C TYR A 106 3.12 -22.10 -9.31
N LYS A 107 4.00 -21.24 -9.83
CA LYS A 107 5.09 -21.67 -10.73
C LYS A 107 6.36 -22.04 -9.99
N LYS A 108 6.62 -21.44 -8.83
CA LYS A 108 7.86 -21.63 -8.08
C LYS A 108 7.63 -22.15 -6.66
N HIS A 109 6.39 -22.54 -6.34
CA HIS A 109 6.00 -22.95 -4.99
C HIS A 109 6.43 -21.94 -3.90
N SER A 110 6.37 -20.64 -4.24
CA SER A 110 6.92 -19.58 -3.40
C SER A 110 6.00 -19.24 -2.24
N GLN A 111 6.48 -19.45 -1.02
CA GLN A 111 5.79 -19.01 0.20
C GLN A 111 5.67 -17.50 0.31
N ILE A 112 6.71 -16.77 -0.13
CA ILE A 112 6.71 -15.30 -0.14
C ILE A 112 5.64 -14.82 -1.11
N GLY A 113 5.58 -15.40 -2.32
CA GLY A 113 4.58 -15.07 -3.32
C GLY A 113 3.17 -15.34 -2.82
N LEU A 114 2.95 -16.50 -2.19
CA LEU A 114 1.64 -16.84 -1.62
C LEU A 114 1.26 -15.86 -0.51
N MET A 115 2.14 -15.62 0.47
CA MET A 115 1.81 -14.71 1.58
C MET A 115 1.57 -13.29 1.08
N PHE A 116 2.41 -12.79 0.18
CA PHE A 116 2.24 -11.47 -0.44
C PHE A 116 0.88 -11.32 -1.13
N SER A 117 0.49 -12.33 -1.93
CA SER A 117 -0.83 -12.36 -2.57
C SER A 117 -1.94 -12.37 -1.53
N LEU A 118 -1.87 -13.24 -0.52
CA LEU A 118 -2.90 -13.35 0.52
C LEU A 118 -3.08 -12.05 1.31
N VAL A 119 -1.99 -11.43 1.80
CA VAL A 119 -2.09 -10.19 2.61
C VAL A 119 -2.58 -9.01 1.78
N SER A 120 -2.06 -8.84 0.55
CA SER A 120 -2.48 -7.75 -0.34
C SER A 120 -3.96 -7.89 -0.68
N SER A 121 -4.38 -9.11 -1.03
CA SER A 121 -5.76 -9.39 -1.38
C SER A 121 -6.72 -9.31 -0.20
N LEU A 122 -6.34 -9.80 0.99
CA LEU A 122 -7.18 -9.72 2.18
C LEU A 122 -7.46 -8.26 2.55
N SER A 123 -6.42 -7.44 2.68
CA SER A 123 -6.55 -6.02 3.05
C SER A 123 -7.37 -5.25 2.00
N ALA A 124 -7.05 -5.43 0.72
CA ALA A 124 -7.75 -4.74 -0.35
C ALA A 124 -9.21 -5.19 -0.50
N SER A 125 -9.52 -6.49 -0.41
CA SER A 125 -10.91 -6.96 -0.44
C SER A 125 -11.73 -6.37 0.70
N LEU A 126 -11.19 -6.30 1.92
CA LEU A 126 -11.89 -5.64 3.04
C LEU A 126 -12.09 -4.14 2.78
N TYR A 127 -11.08 -3.47 2.24
CA TYR A 127 -11.14 -2.05 1.88
C TYR A 127 -12.23 -1.74 0.84
N TYR A 128 -12.33 -2.54 -0.22
CA TYR A 128 -13.32 -2.33 -1.28
C TYR A 128 -14.74 -2.76 -0.90
N LEU A 129 -14.88 -3.82 -0.09
CA LEU A 129 -16.20 -4.32 0.31
C LEU A 129 -16.84 -3.50 1.44
N ARG A 130 -16.04 -2.84 2.30
CA ARG A 130 -16.56 -2.10 3.46
C ARG A 130 -17.40 -0.89 3.06
N ASN A 131 -16.93 -0.08 2.11
CA ASN A 131 -17.64 1.11 1.65
C ASN A 131 -17.20 1.47 0.22
N PRO A 132 -17.90 0.95 -0.82
CA PRO A 132 -17.52 1.18 -2.21
C PRO A 132 -17.83 2.60 -2.71
N LEU A 133 -18.55 3.42 -1.94
CA LEU A 133 -18.96 4.79 -2.29
C LEU A 133 -18.41 5.83 -1.30
N ARG A 134 -17.24 5.57 -0.71
CA ARG A 134 -16.60 6.51 0.22
C ARG A 134 -16.20 7.81 -0.51
N PRO A 135 -16.40 8.98 0.10
CA PRO A 135 -16.04 10.27 -0.50
C PRO A 135 -14.55 10.62 -0.28
N TYR A 136 -13.66 9.62 -0.41
CA TYR A 136 -12.22 9.79 -0.25
C TYR A 136 -11.46 8.56 -0.80
N GLY A 137 -10.15 8.73 -1.02
CA GLY A 137 -9.25 7.70 -1.51
C GLY A 137 -9.15 7.65 -3.03
N ASP A 138 -8.28 6.78 -3.53
CA ASP A 138 -7.88 6.73 -4.94
C ASP A 138 -9.05 6.64 -5.91
N GLU A 139 -10.06 5.81 -5.61
CA GLU A 139 -11.20 5.60 -6.50
C GLU A 139 -12.10 6.82 -6.56
N TYR A 140 -12.23 7.55 -5.45
CA TYR A 140 -12.98 8.79 -5.41
C TYR A 140 -12.29 9.84 -6.30
N GLU A 141 -10.97 9.96 -6.21
CA GLU A 141 -10.18 10.88 -7.04
C GLU A 141 -10.28 10.53 -8.54
N ILE A 142 -10.27 9.24 -8.91
CA ILE A 142 -10.48 8.81 -10.30
C ILE A 142 -11.89 9.21 -10.80
N VAL A 143 -12.90 9.06 -9.94
CA VAL A 143 -14.30 9.38 -10.27
C VAL A 143 -14.48 10.87 -10.50
N VAL A 144 -13.94 11.70 -9.61
CA VAL A 144 -13.98 13.16 -9.73
C VAL A 144 -13.28 13.60 -11.02
N ALA A 145 -12.13 12.99 -11.34
CA ALA A 145 -11.37 13.33 -12.53
C ALA A 145 -12.04 12.88 -13.85
N LEU A 146 -12.56 11.66 -13.92
CA LEU A 146 -13.05 11.05 -15.16
C LEU A 146 -14.57 11.05 -15.33
N GLY A 147 -15.34 11.38 -14.29
CA GLY A 147 -16.81 11.36 -14.33
C GLY A 147 -17.42 9.95 -14.45
N ILE A 148 -16.69 8.92 -14.03
CA ILE A 148 -17.15 7.52 -14.10
C ILE A 148 -17.76 7.04 -12.78
N PRO A 149 -18.68 6.06 -12.76
CA PRO A 149 -19.23 5.54 -11.51
C PRO A 149 -18.19 4.85 -10.62
N GLN A 150 -18.06 5.29 -9.36
CA GLN A 150 -17.11 4.73 -8.37
C GLN A 150 -17.29 3.22 -8.16
N ALA A 151 -18.54 2.75 -8.20
CA ALA A 151 -18.87 1.34 -8.05
C ALA A 151 -18.19 0.44 -9.10
N LEU A 152 -17.97 0.93 -10.33
CA LEU A 152 -17.29 0.15 -11.37
C LEU A 152 -15.81 -0.08 -11.04
N ILE A 153 -15.13 0.96 -10.57
CA ILE A 153 -13.72 0.89 -10.16
C ILE A 153 -13.58 -0.02 -8.94
N ALA A 154 -14.41 0.20 -7.92
CA ALA A 154 -14.41 -0.59 -6.70
C ALA A 154 -14.69 -2.07 -6.98
N LEU A 155 -15.66 -2.37 -7.85
CA LEU A 155 -16.01 -3.73 -8.23
C LEU A 155 -14.86 -4.42 -8.99
N PHE A 156 -14.22 -3.73 -9.93
CA PHE A 156 -13.08 -4.27 -10.68
C PHE A 156 -11.94 -4.70 -9.75
N PHE A 157 -11.53 -3.82 -8.82
CA PHE A 157 -10.47 -4.17 -7.87
C PHE A 157 -10.93 -5.22 -6.86
N ALA A 158 -12.15 -5.12 -6.32
CA ALA A 158 -12.70 -6.11 -5.40
C ALA A 158 -12.66 -7.52 -5.99
N LEU A 159 -13.15 -7.69 -7.22
CA LEU A 159 -13.16 -8.99 -7.92
C LEU A 159 -11.74 -9.51 -8.16
N THR A 160 -10.81 -8.62 -8.56
CA THR A 160 -9.42 -8.99 -8.79
C THR A 160 -8.75 -9.52 -7.52
N PHE A 161 -8.91 -8.80 -6.40
CA PHE A 161 -8.32 -9.21 -5.13
C PHE A 161 -9.03 -10.44 -4.54
N LEU A 162 -10.36 -10.55 -4.65
CA LEU A 162 -11.09 -11.74 -4.22
C LEU A 162 -10.69 -12.98 -5.01
N ALA A 163 -10.48 -12.86 -6.32
CA ALA A 163 -9.97 -13.94 -7.15
C ALA A 163 -8.57 -14.39 -6.71
N CYS A 164 -7.67 -13.43 -6.47
CA CYS A 164 -6.32 -13.73 -5.98
C CYS A 164 -6.34 -14.40 -4.59
N LEU A 165 -7.19 -13.93 -3.67
CA LEU A 165 -7.37 -14.53 -2.35
C LEU A 165 -7.89 -15.97 -2.45
N GLY A 166 -8.94 -16.18 -3.23
CA GLY A 166 -9.56 -17.50 -3.41
C GLY A 166 -8.61 -18.50 -4.07
N LEU A 167 -7.90 -18.09 -5.14
CA LEU A 167 -6.91 -18.93 -5.82
C LEU A 167 -5.69 -19.18 -4.93
N GLY A 168 -5.21 -18.17 -4.20
CA GLY A 168 -4.12 -18.32 -3.24
C GLY A 168 -4.45 -19.35 -2.16
N LEU A 169 -5.63 -19.27 -1.53
CA LEU A 169 -6.06 -20.27 -0.56
C LEU A 169 -6.26 -21.66 -1.18
N ARG A 170 -6.70 -21.74 -2.44
CA ARG A 170 -6.83 -23.02 -3.16
C ARG A 170 -5.48 -23.70 -3.41
N SER A 171 -4.37 -22.95 -3.47
CA SER A 171 -3.02 -23.54 -3.57
C SER A 171 -2.61 -24.37 -2.36
N LEU A 172 -3.28 -24.19 -1.21
CA LEU A 172 -3.09 -24.98 -0.01
C LEU A 172 -4.08 -26.17 -0.01
N PRO A 173 -3.61 -27.43 -0.01
CA PRO A 173 -4.50 -28.58 -0.16
C PRO A 173 -5.34 -28.87 1.10
N ILE A 174 -4.82 -28.55 2.29
CA ILE A 174 -5.44 -28.90 3.57
C ILE A 174 -6.13 -27.67 4.18
N TRP A 175 -7.38 -27.84 4.63
CA TRP A 175 -8.16 -26.76 5.27
C TRP A 175 -7.48 -26.17 6.52
N SER A 176 -6.82 -27.00 7.33
CA SER A 176 -6.10 -26.53 8.50
C SER A 176 -4.89 -25.65 8.14
N ASP A 177 -4.26 -25.85 6.98
CA ASP A 177 -3.23 -24.95 6.47
C ASP A 177 -3.87 -23.66 5.95
N ARG A 178 -4.97 -23.73 5.19
CA ARG A 178 -5.71 -22.54 4.73
C ARG A 178 -6.05 -21.59 5.87
N LEU A 179 -6.65 -22.14 6.94
CA LEU A 179 -7.01 -21.35 8.13
C LEU A 179 -5.78 -20.77 8.85
N ARG A 180 -4.68 -21.53 8.91
CA ARG A 180 -3.44 -21.06 9.54
C ARG A 180 -2.79 -19.92 8.76
N TRP A 181 -2.71 -20.03 7.44
CA TRP A 181 -2.16 -19.00 6.56
C TRP A 181 -3.06 -17.77 6.55
N LEU A 182 -4.38 -17.95 6.44
CA LEU A 182 -5.35 -16.85 6.49
C LEU A 182 -5.30 -16.15 7.86
N GLY A 183 -5.27 -16.89 8.96
CA GLY A 183 -5.18 -16.33 10.31
C GLY A 183 -3.86 -15.58 10.54
N ALA A 184 -2.75 -16.10 10.03
CA ALA A 184 -1.45 -15.41 10.09
C ALA A 184 -1.46 -14.14 9.23
N GLY A 185 -2.04 -14.21 8.02
CA GLY A 185 -2.23 -13.06 7.14
C GLY A 185 -3.08 -11.97 7.79
N PHE A 186 -4.25 -12.33 8.33
CA PHE A 186 -5.14 -11.41 9.03
C PHE A 186 -4.47 -10.74 10.23
N LEU A 187 -3.89 -11.52 11.14
CA LEU A 187 -3.24 -10.97 12.32
C LEU A 187 -2.00 -10.14 11.95
N GLY A 188 -1.20 -10.59 10.98
CA GLY A 188 -0.03 -9.86 10.50
C GLY A 188 -0.40 -8.52 9.86
N SER A 189 -1.43 -8.50 9.02
CA SER A 189 -1.96 -7.27 8.41
C SER A 189 -2.56 -6.33 9.46
N ALA A 190 -3.28 -6.84 10.45
CA ALA A 190 -3.82 -6.02 11.54
C ALA A 190 -2.70 -5.38 12.38
N LEU A 191 -1.69 -6.16 12.80
CA LEU A 191 -0.57 -5.67 13.61
C LEU A 191 0.28 -4.64 12.85
N SER A 192 0.67 -4.97 11.62
CA SER A 192 1.48 -4.05 10.81
C SER A 192 0.67 -2.83 10.38
N GLY A 193 -0.59 -3.00 9.95
CA GLY A 193 -1.47 -1.89 9.61
C GLY A 193 -1.67 -0.91 10.76
N LEU A 194 -1.91 -1.41 11.97
CA LEU A 194 -2.02 -0.56 13.16
C LEU A 194 -0.70 0.18 13.45
N ALA A 195 0.43 -0.53 13.42
CA ALA A 195 1.74 0.07 13.66
C ALA A 195 2.08 1.17 12.64
N LEU A 196 1.81 0.93 11.35
CA LEU A 196 2.03 1.89 10.28
C LEU A 196 1.14 3.13 10.44
N ASN A 197 -0.16 2.95 10.71
CA ASN A 197 -1.10 4.06 10.91
C ASN A 197 -0.71 4.94 12.11
N LEU A 198 -0.38 4.32 13.25
CA LEU A 198 0.04 5.05 14.44
C LEU A 198 1.36 5.81 14.22
N SER A 199 2.28 5.21 13.45
CA SER A 199 3.57 5.84 13.14
C SER A 199 3.46 6.94 12.09
N ASP A 200 2.47 6.90 11.21
CA ASP A 200 2.31 7.89 10.13
C ASP A 200 2.02 9.29 10.67
N GLY A 201 1.22 9.42 11.73
CA GLY A 201 0.99 10.70 12.39
C GLY A 201 2.27 11.33 12.92
N TRP A 202 3.17 10.51 13.48
CA TRP A 202 4.50 10.96 13.91
C TRP A 202 5.38 11.37 12.73
N VAL A 203 5.38 10.62 11.62
CA VAL A 203 6.10 11.01 10.40
C VAL A 203 5.64 12.38 9.89
N ARG A 204 4.33 12.60 9.77
CA ARG A 204 3.76 13.87 9.31
C ARG A 204 4.19 15.03 10.18
N GLU A 205 4.23 14.84 11.49
CA GLU A 205 4.65 15.88 12.43
C GLU A 205 6.14 16.17 12.34
N MET A 206 6.99 15.15 12.21
CA MET A 206 8.43 15.36 12.05
C MET A 206 8.79 16.01 10.71
N VAL A 207 8.06 15.70 9.63
CA VAL A 207 8.20 16.40 8.34
C VAL A 207 7.74 17.85 8.45
N ASN A 208 6.66 18.12 9.16
CA ASN A 208 6.18 19.49 9.44
C ASN A 208 7.21 20.33 10.20
N GLN A 209 7.97 19.72 11.11
CA GLN A 209 9.06 20.35 11.85
C GLN A 209 10.36 20.48 11.04
N GLU A 210 10.36 20.10 9.75
CA GLU A 210 11.55 20.08 8.89
C GLU A 210 12.71 19.29 9.51
N ASN A 211 12.39 18.20 10.21
CA ASN A 211 13.39 17.40 10.89
C ASN A 211 14.38 16.81 9.87
N PRO A 212 15.70 17.00 10.04
CA PRO A 212 16.71 16.51 9.09
C PRO A 212 16.71 14.99 8.88
N PHE A 213 16.18 14.22 9.82
CA PHE A 213 16.07 12.76 9.69
C PHE A 213 14.83 12.32 8.89
N PHE A 214 13.90 13.23 8.59
CA PHE A 214 12.65 12.98 7.85
C PHE A 214 12.65 13.58 6.44
N VAL A 215 13.84 13.93 5.94
CA VAL A 215 14.02 14.41 4.56
C VAL A 215 13.52 13.38 3.54
N SER A 216 13.04 13.88 2.39
CA SER A 216 12.62 13.04 1.28
C SER A 216 13.84 12.46 0.57
N VAL A 217 13.92 11.13 0.51
CA VAL A 217 14.92 10.34 -0.22
C VAL A 217 14.17 9.39 -1.15
N LEU A 218 14.38 9.53 -2.45
CA LEU A 218 13.63 8.78 -3.48
C LEU A 218 12.10 8.93 -3.35
N GLY A 219 11.64 10.08 -2.88
CA GLY A 219 10.22 10.38 -2.67
C GLY A 219 9.66 9.93 -1.33
N TYR A 220 10.39 9.13 -0.53
CA TYR A 220 9.94 8.69 0.79
C TYR A 220 10.63 9.47 1.89
N SER A 221 9.96 9.67 3.03
CA SER A 221 10.69 10.11 4.23
C SER A 221 11.73 9.04 4.59
N LEU A 222 12.98 9.44 4.87
CA LEU A 222 14.10 8.52 5.12
C LEU A 222 13.78 7.34 6.07
N PRO A 223 13.10 7.51 7.22
CA PRO A 223 12.83 6.39 8.13
C PRO A 223 11.92 5.32 7.51
N ILE A 224 11.00 5.74 6.63
CA ILE A 224 10.08 4.84 5.93
C ILE A 224 10.84 4.03 4.89
N LEU A 225 11.73 4.69 4.12
CA LEU A 225 12.60 4.00 3.18
C LEU A 225 13.44 2.93 3.90
N LEU A 226 13.99 3.25 5.08
CA LEU A 226 14.74 2.28 5.89
C LEU A 226 13.88 1.10 6.32
N VAL A 227 12.63 1.34 6.76
CA VAL A 227 11.71 0.25 7.13
C VAL A 227 11.39 -0.65 5.93
N TYR A 228 11.17 -0.07 4.74
CA TYR A 228 10.96 -0.84 3.51
C TYR A 228 12.19 -1.67 3.11
N LEU A 229 13.38 -1.09 3.20
CA LEU A 229 14.64 -1.80 2.93
C LEU A 229 14.88 -2.94 3.92
N LEU A 230 14.59 -2.73 5.21
CA LEU A 230 14.71 -3.76 6.25
C LEU A 230 13.67 -4.87 6.05
N ALA A 231 12.44 -4.54 5.67
CA ALA A 231 11.42 -5.53 5.33
C ALA A 231 11.85 -6.36 4.10
N GLY A 232 12.37 -5.70 3.07
CA GLY A 232 12.92 -6.35 1.88
C GLY A 232 14.10 -7.28 2.21
N LEU A 233 15.03 -6.85 3.07
CA LEU A 233 16.13 -7.66 3.56
C LEU A 233 15.62 -8.89 4.32
N GLY A 234 14.62 -8.71 5.20
CA GLY A 234 13.98 -9.81 5.93
C GLY A 234 13.33 -10.84 4.99
N ILE A 235 12.64 -10.39 3.95
CA ILE A 235 12.05 -11.26 2.91
C ILE A 235 13.14 -11.97 2.11
N TRP A 236 14.23 -11.28 1.78
CA TRP A 236 15.36 -11.89 1.06
C TRP A 236 16.03 -12.99 1.89
N LEU A 237 16.30 -12.73 3.18
CA LEU A 237 16.83 -13.71 4.12
C LEU A 237 15.87 -14.90 4.30
N TRP A 238 14.56 -14.63 4.30
CA TRP A 238 13.54 -15.68 4.31
C TRP A 238 13.64 -16.58 3.08
N GLY A 239 13.78 -15.98 1.89
CA GLY A 239 13.91 -16.71 0.63
C GLY A 239 15.17 -17.59 0.59
N ARG A 240 16.25 -17.17 1.25
CA ARG A 240 17.51 -17.95 1.37
C ARG A 240 17.41 -19.11 2.36
N SER A 241 16.59 -18.97 3.40
CA SER A 241 16.48 -19.94 4.50
C SER A 241 15.32 -20.92 4.34
N ALA A 242 14.32 -20.60 3.52
CA ALA A 242 13.18 -21.48 3.27
C ALA A 242 13.51 -22.58 2.24
N PRO A 243 13.22 -23.87 2.53
CA PRO A 243 13.41 -24.93 1.55
C PRO A 243 12.49 -24.73 0.33
N ALA A 244 13.00 -25.06 -0.87
CA ALA A 244 12.39 -24.75 -2.16
C ALA A 244 11.00 -25.37 -2.41
N ASN A 245 10.55 -26.32 -1.59
CA ASN A 245 9.31 -27.09 -1.77
C ASN A 245 8.38 -26.99 -0.54
N ALA A 246 8.25 -25.81 0.07
CA ALA A 246 7.61 -25.67 1.39
C ALA A 246 6.13 -25.25 1.37
N LEU A 247 5.45 -25.27 0.21
CA LEU A 247 4.00 -25.10 0.11
C LEU A 247 3.28 -26.45 0.23
#